data_AF-A0A7C3CRL8-F1
#
_entry.id   AF-A0A7C3CRL8-F1
#
_cell.length_a   1.000
_cell.length_b   1.000
_cell.length_c   1.000
_cell.angle_alpha   90.00
_cell.angle_beta   90.00
_cell.angle_gamma   90.00
#
_symmetry.space_group_name_H-M   'P 1'
#
loop_
_entity.id
_entity.type
_entity.pdbx_description
1 polymer ?
#
loop_
_entity_poly.entity_id
_entity_poly.type
_entity_poly.pdbx_seq_one_letter_code
_entity_poly.pdbx_strand_id
1 'polypeptide(L)'
;MPELPEVQTIVNDLNEKIISEKIVSFWSDWKKSVRPNFTRFKNEIIGAKIIGVRRIGKQIIIDLSNKKSIMIHLKMSGHLLYKRQITNNKLQIQNSKQQNYFTEKVNQYIHHI
;
A
#
# COMPACT_ATOMS: atom_id res chain seq x y z
N MET A 1 -5.26 -17.50 3.40
CA MET A 1 -4.24 -16.94 2.49
C MET A 1 -4.97 -16.58 1.22
N PRO A 2 -4.87 -15.34 0.72
CA PRO A 2 -5.45 -14.98 -0.55
C PRO A 2 -4.96 -15.93 -1.65
N GLU A 3 -5.86 -16.45 -2.47
CA GLU A 3 -5.49 -17.24 -3.63
C GLU A 3 -5.07 -16.32 -4.79
N LEU A 4 -4.62 -16.93 -5.89
CA LEU A 4 -4.11 -16.18 -7.04
C LEU A 4 -5.13 -15.16 -7.59
N PRO A 5 -6.45 -15.47 -7.70
CA PRO A 5 -7.45 -14.50 -8.16
C PRO A 5 -7.58 -13.28 -7.23
N GLU A 6 -7.59 -13.49 -5.92
CA GLU A 6 -7.73 -12.43 -4.93
C GLU A 6 -6.50 -11.51 -4.92
N VAL A 7 -5.30 -12.10 -5.03
CA VAL A 7 -4.07 -11.31 -5.20
C VAL A 7 -4.13 -10.47 -6.49
N GLN A 8 -4.68 -11.00 -7.58
CA GLN A 8 -4.86 -10.23 -8.81
C GLN A 8 -5.82 -9.06 -8.62
N THR A 9 -6.94 -9.26 -7.91
CA THR A 9 -7.88 -8.18 -7.59
C THR A 9 -7.20 -7.06 -6.79
N ILE A 10 -6.37 -7.41 -5.80
CA ILE A 10 -5.60 -6.43 -5.02
C ILE A 10 -4.61 -5.67 -5.93
N VAL A 11 -3.92 -6.38 -6.83
CA VAL A 11 -2.99 -5.75 -7.78
C VAL A 11 -3.72 -4.75 -8.70
N ASN A 12 -4.89 -5.11 -9.22
CA ASN A 12 -5.68 -4.23 -10.08
C ASN A 12 -6.09 -2.96 -9.31
N ASP A 13 -6.61 -3.12 -8.10
CA ASP A 13 -7.05 -2.01 -7.24
C ASP A 13 -5.88 -1.06 -6.87
N LEU A 14 -4.70 -1.61 -6.59
CA LEU A 14 -3.50 -0.80 -6.34
C LEU A 14 -3.06 -0.05 -7.61
N ASN A 15 -3.11 -0.68 -8.79
CA ASN A 15 -2.76 0.02 -10.03
C ASN A 15 -3.66 1.25 -10.29
N GLU A 16 -4.93 1.19 -9.90
CA GLU A 16 -5.84 2.33 -10.02
C GLU A 16 -5.56 3.44 -8.98
N LYS A 17 -5.12 3.06 -7.77
CA LYS A 17 -5.07 3.98 -6.62
C LYS A 17 -3.71 4.62 -6.35
N ILE A 18 -2.60 3.95 -6.68
CA ILE A 18 -1.26 4.37 -6.20
C ILE A 18 -0.21 4.57 -7.30
N ILE A 19 -0.52 4.32 -8.57
CA ILE A 19 0.43 4.61 -9.66
C ILE A 19 0.71 6.12 -9.71
N SER A 20 1.94 6.49 -10.06
CA SER A 20 2.47 7.86 -10.12
C SER A 20 2.67 8.57 -8.77
N GLU A 21 2.23 7.98 -7.67
CA GLU A 21 2.47 8.50 -6.32
C GLU A 21 3.94 8.40 -5.94
N LYS A 22 4.42 9.38 -5.17
CA LYS A 22 5.79 9.43 -4.65
C LYS A 22 5.81 8.98 -3.20
N ILE A 23 6.71 8.06 -2.86
CA ILE A 23 6.90 7.61 -1.47
C ILE A 23 7.62 8.72 -0.70
N VAL A 24 6.89 9.45 0.14
CA VAL A 24 7.44 10.55 0.96
C VAL A 24 7.98 10.07 2.30
N SER A 25 7.39 9.03 2.87
CA SER A 25 7.79 8.48 4.16
C SER A 25 7.48 6.99 4.27
N PHE A 26 8.15 6.31 5.19
CA PHE A 26 7.90 4.91 5.51
C PHE A 26 8.18 4.67 6.99
N TRP A 27 7.30 3.92 7.63
CA TRP A 27 7.37 3.53 9.03
C TRP A 27 6.81 2.10 9.18
N SER A 28 7.13 1.44 10.30
CA SER A 28 6.64 0.10 10.62
C SER A 28 6.73 -0.12 12.13
N ASP A 29 5.66 -0.61 12.75
CA ASP A 29 5.67 -1.05 14.15
C ASP A 29 6.62 -2.24 14.34
N TRP A 30 6.73 -3.11 13.32
CA TRP A 30 7.54 -4.32 13.37
C TRP A 30 8.67 -4.31 12.34
N LYS A 31 9.69 -3.49 12.62
CA LYS A 31 10.89 -3.32 11.78
C LYS A 31 11.59 -4.64 11.38
N LYS A 32 11.48 -5.70 12.20
CA LYS A 32 12.09 -7.02 11.91
C LYS A 32 11.45 -7.74 10.73
N SER A 33 10.19 -7.41 10.39
CA SER A 33 9.50 -7.97 9.22
C SER A 33 9.99 -7.37 7.90
N VAL A 34 10.65 -6.21 7.96
CA VAL A 34 11.18 -5.51 6.78
C VAL A 34 12.58 -6.01 6.47
N ARG A 35 12.76 -6.55 5.27
CA ARG A 35 14.04 -7.03 4.73
C ARG A 35 14.52 -6.11 3.61
N PRO A 36 15.85 -5.98 3.37
CA PRO A 36 16.95 -6.66 4.07
C PRO A 36 17.22 -6.11 5.49
N ASN A 37 17.23 -4.80 5.66
CA ASN A 37 17.26 -4.10 6.94
C ASN A 37 16.35 -2.86 6.84
N PHE A 38 15.60 -2.53 7.88
CA PHE A 38 14.62 -1.44 7.90
C PHE A 38 15.20 -0.10 7.43
N THR A 39 16.35 0.33 7.96
CA THR A 39 16.96 1.63 7.60
C THR A 39 17.38 1.66 6.13
N ARG A 40 18.00 0.58 5.66
CA ARG A 40 18.40 0.45 4.26
C ARG A 40 17.18 0.46 3.35
N PHE A 41 16.18 -0.37 3.65
CA PHE A 41 14.93 -0.42 2.90
C PHE A 41 14.27 0.95 2.81
N LYS A 42 14.12 1.65 3.94
CA LYS A 42 13.55 3.00 4.03
C LYS A 42 14.29 3.98 3.11
N ASN A 43 15.63 4.02 3.19
CA ASN A 43 16.43 4.92 2.38
C ASN A 43 16.35 4.60 0.88
N GLU A 44 16.13 3.34 0.52
CA GLU A 44 16.07 2.92 -0.87
C GLU A 44 14.72 3.19 -1.54
N ILE A 45 13.63 3.31 -0.79
CA ILE A 45 12.28 3.54 -1.34
C ILE A 45 11.84 5.01 -1.28
N ILE A 46 12.33 5.78 -0.30
CA ILE A 46 11.94 7.18 -0.14
C ILE A 46 12.37 7.98 -1.37
N GLY A 47 11.46 8.81 -1.86
CA GLY A 47 11.66 9.66 -3.02
C GLY A 47 11.36 8.97 -4.36
N ALA A 48 11.24 7.65 -4.40
CA ALA A 48 10.88 6.93 -5.60
C ALA A 48 9.39 7.07 -5.93
N LYS A 49 9.06 7.07 -7.22
CA LYS A 49 7.67 7.04 -7.70
C LYS A 49 7.25 5.60 -7.97
N ILE A 50 5.98 5.30 -7.72
CA ILE A 50 5.38 4.01 -8.08
C ILE A 50 5.03 4.04 -9.56
N ILE A 51 5.58 3.10 -10.33
CA ILE A 51 5.38 3.03 -11.79
C ILE A 51 4.43 1.90 -12.20
N GLY A 52 4.19 0.94 -11.33
CA GLY A 52 3.25 -0.15 -11.58
C GLY A 52 3.20 -1.14 -10.43
N VAL A 53 2.15 -1.96 -10.42
CA VAL A 53 1.98 -3.06 -9.48
C VAL A 53 1.68 -4.33 -10.26
N ARG A 54 2.33 -5.42 -9.90
CA ARG A 54 2.13 -6.75 -10.51
C ARG A 54 2.18 -7.83 -9.45
N ARG A 55 1.93 -9.07 -9.85
CA ARG A 55 2.16 -10.23 -9.00
C ARG A 55 3.06 -11.27 -9.65
N ILE A 56 3.74 -12.03 -8.81
CA ILE A 56 4.34 -13.32 -9.17
C ILE A 56 3.77 -14.34 -8.20
N GLY A 57 2.95 -15.26 -8.70
CA GLY A 57 2.20 -16.17 -7.84
C GLY A 57 1.36 -15.40 -6.81
N LYS A 58 1.67 -15.63 -5.52
CA LYS A 58 1.02 -15.03 -4.34
C LYS A 58 1.75 -13.80 -3.78
N GLN A 59 2.78 -13.31 -4.47
CA GLN A 59 3.53 -12.12 -4.07
C GLN A 59 3.06 -10.91 -4.86
N ILE A 60 2.81 -9.81 -4.17
CA ILE A 60 2.53 -8.49 -4.76
C ILE A 60 3.87 -7.78 -4.93
N ILE A 61 4.10 -7.17 -6.08
CA ILE A 61 5.32 -6.46 -6.42
C ILE A 61 4.95 -5.06 -6.88
N ILE A 62 5.46 -4.06 -6.17
CA ILE A 62 5.31 -2.64 -6.49
C ILE A 62 6.61 -2.20 -7.14
N ASP A 63 6.57 -1.87 -8.42
CA ASP A 63 7.74 -1.41 -9.17
C ASP A 63 7.93 0.11 -8.98
N LEU A 64 9.19 0.50 -8.77
CA LEU A 64 9.58 1.88 -8.47
C LEU A 64 10.42 2.48 -9.60
N SER A 65 10.35 3.79 -9.76
CA SER A 65 11.08 4.54 -10.79
C SER A 65 12.60 4.45 -10.71
N ASN A 66 13.15 4.01 -9.57
CA ASN A 66 14.59 3.87 -9.34
C ASN A 66 15.12 2.45 -9.64
N LYS A 67 14.42 1.69 -10.50
CA LYS A 67 14.75 0.30 -10.89
C LYS A 67 14.76 -0.70 -9.73
N LYS A 68 14.03 -0.38 -8.66
CA LYS A 68 13.80 -1.28 -7.52
C LYS A 68 12.33 -1.65 -7.42
N SER A 69 12.04 -2.68 -6.64
CA SER A 69 10.67 -3.10 -6.38
C SER A 69 10.47 -3.44 -4.92
N ILE A 70 9.27 -3.19 -4.40
CA ILE A 70 8.83 -3.62 -3.07
C ILE A 70 8.02 -4.90 -3.24
N MET A 71 8.43 -5.96 -2.55
CA MET A 71 7.69 -7.23 -2.53
C MET A 71 6.88 -7.35 -1.24
N ILE A 72 5.60 -7.68 -1.36
CA ILE A 72 4.68 -7.91 -0.23
C ILE A 72 4.10 -9.31 -0.35
N HIS A 73 4.12 -10.05 0.75
CA HIS A 73 3.47 -11.36 0.86
C HIS A 73 2.43 -11.32 1.98
N LEU A 74 1.15 -11.44 1.63
CA LEU A 74 0.04 -11.30 2.58
C LEU A 74 -0.09 -12.45 3.58
N LYS A 75 0.46 -13.64 3.26
CA LYS A 75 0.36 -14.84 4.10
C LYS A 75 -1.12 -15.18 4.32
N MET A 76 -1.53 -15.51 5.53
CA MET A 76 -2.90 -15.98 5.77
C MET A 76 -3.94 -14.87 5.82
N SER A 77 -3.66 -13.80 6.58
CA SER A 77 -4.61 -12.74 6.97
C SER A 77 -4.11 -11.33 6.68
N GLY A 78 -2.92 -11.18 6.09
CA GLY A 78 -2.43 -9.88 5.65
C GLY A 78 -3.39 -9.29 4.64
N HIS A 79 -3.68 -8.01 4.80
CA HIS A 79 -4.48 -7.24 3.86
C HIS A 79 -3.89 -5.83 3.80
N LEU A 80 -4.25 -5.08 2.76
CA LEU A 80 -3.76 -3.73 2.51
C LEU A 80 -4.93 -2.76 2.61
N LEU A 81 -4.70 -1.62 3.26
CA LEU A 81 -5.67 -0.56 3.37
C LEU A 81 -5.11 0.72 2.73
N TYR A 82 -5.91 1.36 1.88
CA TYR A 82 -5.55 2.60 1.22
C TYR A 82 -6.37 3.76 1.79
N LYS A 83 -5.68 4.82 2.20
CA LYS A 83 -6.29 6.07 2.67
C LYS A 83 -5.87 7.19 1.73
N ARG A 84 -6.85 7.75 1.02
CA ARG A 84 -6.61 8.94 0.19
C ARG A 84 -6.41 10.15 1.10
N GLN A 85 -5.31 10.88 0.94
CA GLN A 85 -5.20 12.22 1.50
C GLN A 85 -6.15 13.14 0.75
N ILE A 86 -7.11 13.72 1.46
CA ILE A 86 -8.01 14.71 0.89
C ILE A 86 -7.31 16.06 1.04
N THR A 87 -6.72 16.54 -0.05
CA THR A 87 -6.29 17.94 -0.12
C THR A 87 -7.55 18.80 -0.14
N ASN A 88 -7.70 19.69 0.85
CA ASN A 88 -8.88 20.54 1.04
C ASN A 88 -9.09 21.52 -0.14
N ASN A 89 -9.57 21.03 -1.28
CA ASN A 89 -10.24 21.86 -2.27
C ASN A 89 -11.74 21.81 -1.95
N LYS A 90 -12.23 22.92 -1.39
CA LYS A 90 -13.55 23.19 -0.81
C LYS A 90 -14.81 22.91 -1.67
N LEU A 91 -14.74 22.17 -2.79
CA LEU A 91 -15.83 22.15 -3.77
C LEU A 91 -16.41 20.76 -4.15
N GLN A 92 -16.05 19.66 -3.48
CA GLN A 92 -16.70 18.35 -3.75
C GLN A 92 -17.11 17.53 -2.52
N ILE A 93 -17.15 18.13 -1.34
CA ILE A 93 -17.38 17.37 -0.08
C ILE A 93 -18.86 16.98 0.12
N GLN A 94 -19.81 17.50 -0.67
CA GLN A 94 -21.22 17.33 -0.32
C GLN A 94 -21.88 16.00 -0.71
N ASN A 95 -21.32 15.15 -1.59
CA ASN A 95 -22.11 14.03 -2.16
C ASN A 95 -21.49 12.63 -2.13
N SER A 96 -20.38 12.38 -1.41
CA SER A 96 -19.92 11.00 -1.18
C SER A 96 -19.82 10.71 0.31
N LYS A 97 -20.69 9.83 0.80
CA LYS A 97 -20.45 9.10 2.05
C LYS A 97 -19.09 8.42 1.92
N GLN A 98 -18.02 9.06 2.38
CA GLN A 98 -16.72 8.42 2.44
C GLN A 98 -16.84 7.33 3.50
N GLN A 99 -16.89 6.09 3.03
CA GLN A 99 -16.96 4.92 3.89
C GLN A 99 -15.70 4.90 4.75
N ASN A 100 -15.88 5.05 6.07
CA ASN A 100 -14.77 5.12 7.00
C ASN A 100 -14.30 3.70 7.33
N TYR A 101 -13.49 3.12 6.45
CA TYR A 101 -12.97 1.75 6.59
C TYR A 101 -12.23 1.51 7.91
N PHE A 102 -11.69 2.55 8.55
CA PHE A 102 -10.99 2.44 9.84
C PHE A 102 -11.91 2.10 11.02
N THR A 103 -13.23 2.27 10.87
CA THR A 103 -14.20 1.90 11.91
C THR A 103 -14.58 0.42 11.89
N GLU A 104 -14.27 -0.28 10.80
CA GLU A 104 -14.57 -1.71 10.66
C GLU A 104 -13.71 -2.53 11.64
N LYS A 105 -14.31 -3.51 12.32
CA LYS A 105 -13.62 -4.36 13.30
C LYS A 105 -12.32 -4.98 12.76
N VAL A 106 -12.32 -5.34 11.47
CA VAL A 106 -11.17 -5.96 10.79
C VAL A 106 -10.00 -5.01 10.54
N ASN A 107 -10.19 -3.70 10.70
CA ASN A 107 -9.15 -2.68 10.48
C ASN A 107 -8.70 -2.01 11.79
N GLN A 108 -9.32 -2.33 12.93
CA GLN A 108 -9.04 -1.69 14.23
C GLN A 108 -7.61 -1.93 14.75
N TYR A 109 -6.92 -2.95 14.25
CA TYR A 109 -5.52 -3.23 14.58
C TYR A 109 -4.52 -2.55 13.62
N ILE A 110 -4.99 -1.86 12.59
CA ILE A 110 -4.13 -1.11 11.69
C ILE A 110 -3.76 0.20 12.36
N HIS A 111 -2.50 0.31 12.75
CA HIS A 111 -1.95 1.59 13.14
C HIS A 111 -1.81 2.46 11.88
N HIS A 112 -2.37 3.67 11.89
CA HIS A 112 -2.23 4.64 10.81
C HIS A 112 -1.87 6.00 11.42
N ILE A 113 -0.94 6.72 10.77
CA ILE A 113 -0.45 8.05 11.18
C ILE A 113 -1.06 9.12 10.27
#